data_AF-A0A7X7Z641-F1
#
_entry.id   AF-A0A7X7Z641-F1
#
_cell.length_a   1.000
_cell.length_b   1.000
_cell.length_c   1.000
_cell.angle_alpha   90.00
_cell.angle_beta   90.00
_cell.angle_gamma   90.00
#
_symmetry.space_group_name_H-M   'P 1'
#
loop_
_entity.id
_entity.type
_entity.pdbx_description
1 polymer ?
#
loop_
_entity_poly.entity_id
_entity_poly.type
_entity_poly.pdbx_seq_one_letter_code
_entity_poly.pdbx_strand_id
1 'polypeptide(L)'
;MILSVFLFLAGVFLLLGGASWFVSGASSLSHRLGIPDIVTGLTVVAIGTSSPELAVNIAAAIKGNASMAIGNIVGSNILNILLILGLTALIRPMRVERASQRAEIPLVVLSGFVVLAMGSDPLFDGATHAVITRSEGLVLLAFFLIFIAYIIYIARSKNEEFPATTSRNLWLDLFKFFIGLGGLILGSRFLVDGAIEIAHFFGISDTVIGLTIVAIGTSAPELATSAVAAWKGNSDIAVGNVIGSNIFNVFLILGLTAVIQPLPADPALLRDFWVNIGVSMLLLISTFTFKRMMIDRIEGGLFILFYLVYIAILLF
;
A
#
# COMPACT_ATOMS: atom_id res chain seq x y z
N MET A 1 -7.33 -5.87 -29.12
CA MET A 1 -7.13 -7.25 -28.64
C MET A 1 -5.67 -7.68 -28.63
N ILE A 2 -5.00 -7.93 -29.78
CA ILE A 2 -3.59 -8.40 -29.77
C ILE A 2 -2.66 -7.41 -29.04
N LEU A 3 -2.80 -6.11 -29.34
CA LEU A 3 -2.06 -5.05 -28.64
C LEU A 3 -2.38 -5.02 -27.14
N SER A 4 -3.65 -5.20 -26.77
CA SER A 4 -4.12 -5.21 -25.38
C SER A 4 -3.51 -6.36 -24.57
N VAL A 5 -3.48 -7.56 -25.15
CA VAL A 5 -2.82 -8.73 -24.55
C VAL A 5 -1.31 -8.51 -24.46
N PHE A 6 -0.70 -7.93 -25.49
CA PHE A 6 0.72 -7.58 -25.44
C PHE A 6 1.03 -6.57 -24.32
N LEU A 7 0.23 -5.51 -24.18
CA LEU A 7 0.36 -4.52 -23.11
C LEU A 7 0.21 -5.16 -21.73
N PHE A 8 -0.81 -6.01 -21.56
CA PHE A 8 -1.03 -6.73 -20.30
C PHE A 8 0.20 -7.58 -19.92
N LEU A 9 0.70 -8.40 -20.86
CA LEU A 9 1.87 -9.24 -20.61
C LEU A 9 3.14 -8.43 -20.38
N ALA A 10 3.38 -7.41 -21.21
CA ALA A 10 4.51 -6.49 -21.03
C ALA A 10 4.46 -5.79 -19.68
N GLY A 11 3.27 -5.37 -19.23
CA GLY A 11 3.03 -4.80 -17.91
C GLY A 11 3.43 -5.74 -16.78
N VAL A 12 3.02 -7.01 -16.84
CA VAL A 12 3.42 -8.04 -15.87
C VAL A 12 4.95 -8.22 -15.83
N PHE A 13 5.60 -8.33 -16.99
CA PHE A 13 7.07 -8.48 -17.05
C PHE A 13 7.80 -7.26 -16.48
N LEU A 14 7.35 -6.05 -16.82
CA LEU A 14 7.91 -4.80 -16.31
C LEU A 14 7.70 -4.66 -14.80
N LEU A 15 6.54 -5.06 -14.28
CA LEU A 15 6.28 -5.06 -12.83
C LEU A 15 7.22 -6.01 -12.09
N LEU A 16 7.35 -7.26 -12.54
CA LEU A 16 8.20 -8.24 -11.86
C LEU A 16 9.70 -7.89 -11.98
N GLY A 17 10.14 -7.48 -13.17
CA GLY A 17 11.52 -7.04 -13.40
C GLY A 17 11.85 -5.73 -12.67
N GLY A 18 10.92 -4.78 -12.72
CA GLY A 18 10.98 -3.49 -12.04
C GLY A 18 11.04 -3.66 -10.52
N ALA A 19 10.13 -4.45 -9.94
CA ALA A 19 10.15 -4.83 -8.52
C ALA A 19 11.48 -5.44 -8.11
N SER A 20 12.02 -6.36 -8.92
CA SER A 20 13.31 -6.99 -8.65
C SER A 20 14.44 -5.98 -8.56
N TRP A 21 14.54 -5.06 -9.52
CA TRP A 21 15.60 -4.04 -9.51
C TRP A 21 15.35 -2.99 -8.44
N PHE A 22 14.12 -2.56 -8.24
CA PHE A 22 13.73 -1.57 -7.23
C PHE A 22 14.07 -2.05 -5.82
N VAL A 23 13.63 -3.26 -5.43
CA VAL A 23 13.94 -3.85 -4.11
C VAL A 23 15.44 -3.97 -3.90
N SER A 24 16.18 -4.45 -4.90
CA SER A 24 17.63 -4.62 -4.79
C SER A 24 18.38 -3.29 -4.74
N GLY A 25 17.94 -2.28 -5.49
CA GLY A 25 18.49 -0.93 -5.46
C GLY A 25 18.20 -0.23 -4.13
N ALA A 26 16.94 -0.23 -3.69
CA ALA A 26 16.50 0.37 -2.44
C ALA A 26 17.24 -0.22 -1.23
N SER A 27 17.27 -1.55 -1.11
CA SER A 27 17.99 -2.24 -0.03
C SER A 27 19.49 -1.90 -0.04
N SER A 28 20.15 -1.91 -1.21
CA SER A 28 21.58 -1.58 -1.30
C SER A 28 21.88 -0.13 -0.94
N LEU A 29 21.04 0.82 -1.38
CA LEU A 29 21.19 2.23 -1.04
C LEU A 29 20.97 2.48 0.46
N SER A 30 19.97 1.83 1.06
CA SER A 30 19.70 1.89 2.49
C SER A 30 20.83 1.30 3.33
N HIS A 31 21.37 0.14 2.97
CA HIS A 31 22.48 -0.49 3.70
C HIS A 31 23.74 0.37 3.70
N ARG A 32 24.01 1.14 2.63
CA ARG A 32 25.11 2.12 2.60
C ARG A 32 24.95 3.25 3.61
N LEU A 33 23.72 3.56 3.98
CA LEU A 33 23.37 4.58 4.97
C LEU A 33 23.18 3.99 6.38
N GLY A 34 23.43 2.69 6.57
CA GLY A 34 23.20 1.99 7.84
C GLY A 34 21.71 1.82 8.17
N ILE A 35 20.81 1.92 7.19
CA ILE A 35 19.36 1.87 7.39
C ILE A 35 18.88 0.41 7.30
N PRO A 36 18.17 -0.12 8.31
CA PRO A 36 17.62 -1.48 8.30
C PRO A 36 16.62 -1.77 7.18
N ASP A 37 16.50 -3.04 6.81
CA ASP A 37 15.57 -3.51 5.77
C ASP A 37 14.10 -3.19 6.11
N ILE A 38 13.71 -3.32 7.39
CA ILE A 38 12.36 -2.95 7.84
C ILE A 38 12.07 -1.45 7.63
N VAL A 39 13.03 -0.58 7.94
CA VAL A 39 12.90 0.86 7.72
C VAL A 39 12.83 1.17 6.23
N THR A 40 13.63 0.47 5.43
CA THR A 40 13.62 0.58 3.96
C THR A 40 12.25 0.22 3.38
N GLY A 41 11.65 -0.88 3.86
CA GLY A 41 10.28 -1.28 3.53
C GLY A 41 9.26 -0.22 3.93
N LEU A 42 9.30 0.21 5.20
CA LEU A 42 8.37 1.20 5.77
C LEU A 42 8.48 2.60 5.19
N THR A 43 9.52 2.92 4.40
CA THR A 43 9.74 4.27 3.86
C THR A 43 10.02 4.25 2.38
N VAL A 44 11.27 4.01 1.98
CA VAL A 44 11.74 4.16 0.60
C VAL A 44 10.90 3.32 -0.37
N VAL A 45 10.64 2.07 0.00
CA VAL A 45 9.90 1.13 -0.85
C VAL A 45 8.43 1.52 -0.89
N ALA A 46 7.79 1.67 0.27
CA ALA A 46 6.38 2.05 0.37
C ALA A 46 6.04 3.42 -0.26
N ILE A 47 6.88 4.45 -0.08
CA ILE A 47 6.70 5.75 -0.76
C ILE A 47 6.82 5.58 -2.27
N GLY A 48 7.82 4.82 -2.73
CA GLY A 48 8.05 4.59 -4.15
C GLY A 48 6.88 3.87 -4.80
N THR A 49 6.40 2.79 -4.19
CA THR A 49 5.27 2.01 -4.73
C THR A 49 3.95 2.77 -4.64
N SER A 50 3.71 3.58 -3.60
CA SER A 50 2.46 4.34 -3.42
C SER A 50 2.46 5.72 -4.09
N SER A 51 3.49 6.02 -4.89
CA SER A 51 3.57 7.22 -5.71
C SER A 51 2.47 7.32 -6.78
N PRO A 52 2.07 6.24 -7.48
CA PRO A 52 0.92 6.25 -8.39
C PRO A 52 -0.38 6.61 -7.67
N GLU A 53 -0.66 6.04 -6.49
CA GLU A 53 -1.80 6.38 -5.65
C GLU A 53 -1.78 7.86 -5.29
N LEU A 54 -0.63 8.38 -4.86
CA LEU A 54 -0.49 9.79 -4.53
C LEU A 54 -0.81 10.67 -5.74
N ALA A 55 -0.28 10.34 -6.91
CA ALA A 55 -0.51 11.08 -8.15
C ALA A 55 -1.98 11.04 -8.57
N VAL A 56 -2.63 9.88 -8.52
CA VAL A 56 -4.05 9.70 -8.88
C VAL A 56 -4.96 10.49 -7.93
N ASN A 57 -4.74 10.41 -6.62
CA ASN A 57 -5.56 11.11 -5.63
C ASN A 57 -5.37 12.64 -5.69
N ILE A 58 -4.13 13.14 -5.82
CA ILE A 58 -3.87 14.57 -6.01
C ILE A 58 -4.51 15.07 -7.31
N ALA A 59 -4.36 14.32 -8.42
CA ALA A 59 -4.97 14.72 -9.68
C ALA A 59 -6.49 14.76 -9.61
N ALA A 60 -7.12 13.81 -8.91
CA ALA A 60 -8.56 13.81 -8.66
C ALA A 60 -8.99 15.03 -7.81
N ALA A 61 -8.22 15.37 -6.77
CA ALA A 61 -8.48 16.53 -5.91
C ALA A 61 -8.42 17.84 -6.69
N ILE A 62 -7.37 18.05 -7.50
CA ILE A 62 -7.20 19.26 -8.33
C ILE A 62 -8.33 19.40 -9.36
N LYS A 63 -8.83 18.28 -9.89
CA LYS A 63 -9.94 18.25 -10.86
C LYS A 63 -11.33 18.36 -10.20
N GLY A 64 -11.41 18.43 -8.87
CA GLY A 64 -12.68 18.52 -8.14
C GLY A 64 -13.45 17.20 -8.02
N ASN A 65 -12.87 16.06 -8.42
CA ASN A 65 -13.49 14.73 -8.39
C ASN A 65 -13.01 13.92 -7.17
N ALA A 66 -12.93 14.56 -6.01
CA ALA A 66 -12.26 14.01 -4.84
C ALA A 66 -13.10 13.00 -4.04
N SER A 67 -14.37 12.79 -4.40
CA SER A 67 -15.26 11.81 -3.74
C SER A 67 -14.75 10.37 -3.88
N MET A 68 -14.02 10.05 -4.96
CA MET A 68 -13.42 8.72 -5.16
C MET A 68 -12.12 8.52 -4.38
N ALA A 69 -11.51 9.58 -3.84
CA ALA A 69 -10.19 9.48 -3.21
C ALA A 69 -10.22 8.67 -1.91
N ILE A 70 -11.24 8.87 -1.07
CA ILE A 70 -11.40 8.12 0.18
C ILE A 70 -11.56 6.63 -0.12
N GLY A 71 -12.48 6.28 -1.03
CA GLY A 71 -12.74 4.89 -1.41
C GLY A 71 -11.51 4.21 -1.99
N ASN A 72 -10.74 4.90 -2.84
CA ASN A 72 -9.47 4.41 -3.37
C ASN A 72 -8.46 4.11 -2.25
N ILE A 73 -8.27 5.05 -1.32
CA ILE A 73 -7.31 4.92 -0.21
C ILE A 73 -7.67 3.78 0.74
N VAL A 74 -8.94 3.71 1.16
CA VAL A 74 -9.41 2.67 2.07
C VAL A 74 -9.42 1.29 1.38
N GLY A 75 -9.85 1.24 0.12
CA GLY A 75 -9.80 0.04 -0.71
C GLY A 75 -8.37 -0.49 -0.89
N SER A 76 -7.42 0.38 -1.22
CA SER A 76 -5.98 0.02 -1.29
C SER A 76 -5.48 -0.53 0.03
N ASN A 77 -5.87 0.03 1.19
CA ASN A 77 -5.44 -0.49 2.49
C ASN A 77 -5.98 -1.91 2.77
N ILE A 78 -7.24 -2.15 2.43
CA ILE A 78 -7.86 -3.48 2.55
C ILE A 78 -7.16 -4.47 1.62
N LEU A 79 -6.92 -4.09 0.35
CA LEU A 79 -6.22 -4.90 -0.65
C LEU A 79 -4.79 -5.22 -0.21
N ASN A 80 -4.05 -4.23 0.31
CA ASN A 80 -2.69 -4.40 0.82
C ASN A 80 -2.62 -5.46 1.94
N ILE A 81 -3.54 -5.42 2.90
CA ILE A 81 -3.55 -6.37 4.03
C ILE A 81 -4.06 -7.73 3.58
N LEU A 82 -5.19 -7.79 2.89
CA LEU A 82 -5.85 -9.06 2.64
C LEU A 82 -5.26 -9.79 1.43
N LEU A 83 -5.05 -9.08 0.32
CA LEU A 83 -4.56 -9.69 -0.92
C LEU A 83 -3.03 -9.70 -0.98
N ILE A 84 -2.37 -8.55 -0.85
CA ILE A 84 -0.91 -8.45 -1.07
C ILE A 84 -0.17 -9.23 0.01
N LEU A 85 -0.42 -8.92 1.28
CA LEU A 85 0.23 -9.61 2.40
C LEU A 85 -0.13 -11.10 2.40
N GLY A 86 -1.38 -11.44 2.07
CA GLY A 86 -1.85 -12.82 1.97
C GLY A 86 -1.08 -13.62 0.90
N LEU A 87 -1.00 -13.09 -0.32
CA LEU A 87 -0.22 -13.72 -1.42
C LEU A 87 1.26 -13.79 -1.08
N THR A 88 1.80 -12.75 -0.46
CA THR A 88 3.20 -12.69 -0.05
C THR A 88 3.52 -13.76 1.01
N ALA A 89 2.63 -13.97 1.98
CA ALA A 89 2.75 -15.02 3.00
C ALA A 89 2.67 -16.44 2.40
N LEU A 90 1.85 -16.64 1.37
CA LEU A 90 1.81 -17.90 0.61
C LEU A 90 3.15 -18.21 -0.07
N ILE A 91 3.79 -17.19 -0.67
CA ILE A 91 5.12 -17.32 -1.27
C ILE A 91 6.12 -17.73 -0.19
N ARG A 92 6.26 -16.91 0.86
CA ARG A 92 7.20 -17.16 1.96
C ARG A 92 6.60 -16.68 3.28
N PRO A 93 6.52 -17.52 4.32
CA PRO A 93 6.13 -17.10 5.66
C PRO A 93 6.96 -15.91 6.13
N MET A 94 6.31 -14.86 6.61
CA MET A 94 6.96 -13.59 6.92
C MET A 94 7.06 -13.39 8.41
N ARG A 95 8.26 -13.19 8.92
CA ARG A 95 8.44 -12.76 10.30
C ARG A 95 8.09 -11.27 10.41
N VAL A 96 7.35 -10.92 11.44
CA VAL A 96 7.03 -9.53 11.79
C VAL A 96 8.01 -9.08 12.88
N GLU A 97 8.57 -7.87 12.77
CA GLU A 97 9.44 -7.35 13.83
C GLU A 97 8.65 -6.92 15.07
N ARG A 98 9.29 -7.00 16.26
CA ARG A 98 8.66 -6.56 17.53
C ARG A 98 8.29 -5.09 17.52
N ALA A 99 9.07 -4.25 16.83
CA ALA A 99 8.72 -2.86 16.58
C ALA A 99 7.37 -2.82 15.84
N SER A 100 7.30 -3.46 14.66
CA SER A 100 6.11 -3.52 13.80
C SER A 100 4.85 -3.98 14.52
N GLN A 101 4.94 -5.03 15.36
CA GLN A 101 3.80 -5.47 16.15
C GLN A 101 3.33 -4.43 17.18
N ARG A 102 4.24 -3.68 17.80
CA ARG A 102 3.93 -2.80 18.94
C ARG A 102 3.65 -1.36 18.57
N ALA A 103 4.13 -0.90 17.42
CA ALA A 103 4.01 0.49 17.01
C ALA A 103 3.37 0.63 15.62
N GLU A 104 3.94 0.04 14.58
CA GLU A 104 3.52 0.31 13.19
C GLU A 104 2.17 -0.33 12.83
N ILE A 105 1.91 -1.59 13.19
CA ILE A 105 0.60 -2.22 12.95
C ILE A 105 -0.49 -1.57 13.81
N PRO A 106 -0.29 -1.29 15.11
CA PRO A 106 -1.24 -0.50 15.89
C PRO A 106 -1.49 0.89 15.30
N LEU A 107 -0.49 1.51 14.68
CA LEU A 107 -0.67 2.78 13.99
C LEU A 107 -1.55 2.65 12.74
N VAL A 108 -1.47 1.55 11.99
CA VAL A 108 -2.41 1.24 10.90
C VAL A 108 -3.84 1.10 11.44
N VAL A 109 -4.04 0.38 12.55
CA VAL A 109 -5.35 0.29 13.23
C VAL A 109 -5.85 1.66 13.64
N LEU A 110 -5.00 2.47 14.29
CA LEU A 110 -5.33 3.83 14.70
C LEU A 110 -5.73 4.69 13.50
N SER A 111 -5.01 4.58 12.38
CA SER A 111 -5.33 5.31 11.15
C SER A 111 -6.75 5.00 10.65
N GLY A 112 -7.19 3.74 10.78
CA GLY A 112 -8.56 3.33 10.45
C GLY A 112 -9.61 3.98 11.35
N PHE A 113 -9.36 4.04 12.67
CA PHE A 113 -10.25 4.73 13.61
C PHE A 113 -10.28 6.24 13.38
N VAL A 114 -9.15 6.86 13.05
CA VAL A 114 -9.09 8.28 12.71
C VAL A 114 -9.94 8.58 11.47
N VAL A 115 -9.80 7.79 10.41
CA VAL A 115 -10.61 7.93 9.19
C VAL A 115 -12.09 7.69 9.47
N LEU A 116 -12.43 6.69 10.29
CA LEU A 116 -13.82 6.46 10.69
C LEU A 116 -14.39 7.69 11.42
N ALA A 117 -13.65 8.27 12.37
CA ALA A 117 -14.10 9.44 13.12
C ALA A 117 -14.33 10.65 12.20
N MET A 118 -13.34 10.99 11.36
CA MET A 118 -13.40 12.12 10.41
C MET A 118 -14.39 11.90 9.25
N GLY A 119 -14.66 10.64 8.90
CA GLY A 119 -15.56 10.26 7.81
C GLY A 119 -17.01 10.07 8.25
N SER A 120 -17.33 10.32 9.53
CA SER A 120 -18.62 9.99 10.13
C SER A 120 -19.26 11.15 10.91
N ASP A 121 -18.93 12.40 10.61
CA ASP A 121 -19.47 13.59 11.30
C ASP A 121 -21.00 13.59 11.51
N PRO A 122 -21.85 13.11 10.57
CA PRO A 122 -23.29 13.04 10.78
C PRO A 122 -23.70 12.13 11.95
N LEU A 123 -22.89 11.13 12.29
CA LEU A 123 -23.13 10.22 13.42
C LEU A 123 -22.72 10.82 14.76
N PHE A 124 -21.76 11.76 14.77
CA PHE A 124 -21.17 12.32 15.99
C PHE A 124 -21.65 13.74 16.31
N ASP A 125 -21.73 14.60 15.29
CA ASP A 125 -21.97 16.04 15.44
C ASP A 125 -23.32 16.48 14.83
N GLY A 126 -24.08 15.55 14.23
CA GLY A 126 -25.38 15.83 13.60
C GLY A 126 -25.27 16.65 12.31
N ALA A 127 -24.09 16.70 11.70
CA ALA A 127 -23.86 17.35 10.41
C ALA A 127 -24.74 16.71 9.31
N THR A 128 -25.15 17.51 8.32
CA THR A 128 -26.00 17.01 7.22
C THR A 128 -25.24 16.12 6.24
N HIS A 129 -23.92 16.28 6.14
CA HIS A 129 -23.04 15.52 5.25
C HIS A 129 -21.69 15.27 5.93
N ALA A 130 -21.14 14.07 5.77
CA ALA A 130 -19.79 13.74 6.24
C ALA A 130 -18.76 14.31 5.27
N VAL A 131 -17.78 15.06 5.76
CA VAL A 131 -16.75 15.67 4.92
C VAL A 131 -15.44 15.70 5.68
N ILE A 132 -14.42 15.02 5.15
CA ILE A 132 -13.06 15.19 5.67
C ILE A 132 -12.56 16.57 5.23
N THR A 133 -12.40 17.44 6.22
CA THR A 133 -12.06 18.85 6.07
C THR A 133 -10.57 19.06 5.82
N ARG A 134 -10.20 20.27 5.40
CA ARG A 134 -8.78 20.68 5.27
C ARG A 134 -8.03 20.63 6.60
N SER A 135 -8.69 20.99 7.70
CA SER A 135 -8.14 20.93 9.05
C SER A 135 -7.80 19.51 9.46
N GLU A 136 -8.69 18.56 9.18
CA GLU A 136 -8.45 17.14 9.43
C GLU A 136 -7.34 16.60 8.53
N GLY A 137 -7.27 17.06 7.28
CA GLY A 137 -6.13 16.80 6.39
C GLY A 137 -4.80 17.25 6.99
N LEU A 138 -4.75 18.43 7.61
CA LEU A 138 -3.55 18.90 8.32
C LEU A 138 -3.22 18.04 9.55
N VAL A 139 -4.22 17.55 10.28
CA VAL A 139 -4.03 16.62 11.40
C VAL A 139 -3.43 15.30 10.91
N LEU A 140 -3.92 14.73 9.80
CA LEU A 140 -3.36 13.53 9.17
C LEU A 140 -1.90 13.76 8.76
N LEU A 141 -1.58 14.92 8.16
CA LEU A 141 -0.20 15.28 7.82
C LEU A 141 0.69 15.47 9.06
N ALA A 142 0.14 15.92 10.18
CA ALA A 142 0.89 15.98 11.44
C ALA A 142 1.23 14.57 11.95
N PHE A 143 0.28 13.62 11.92
CA PHE A 143 0.56 12.20 12.20
C PHE A 143 1.62 11.63 11.25
N PHE A 144 1.58 12.01 9.97
CA PHE A 144 2.58 11.62 9.01
C PHE A 144 3.99 12.09 9.40
N LEU A 145 4.14 13.35 9.79
CA LEU A 145 5.42 13.89 10.24
C LEU A 145 5.93 13.21 11.52
N ILE A 146 5.04 12.90 12.46
CA ILE A 146 5.36 12.13 13.67
C ILE A 146 5.86 10.73 13.29
N PHE A 147 5.20 10.05 12.36
CA PHE A 147 5.62 8.74 11.87
C PHE A 147 7.00 8.79 11.21
N ILE A 148 7.28 9.78 10.35
CA ILE A 148 8.61 9.94 9.75
C ILE A 148 9.68 10.20 10.81
N ALA A 149 9.39 11.04 11.82
CA ALA A 149 10.32 11.27 12.93
C ALA A 149 10.60 9.99 13.73
N TYR A 150 9.58 9.18 13.99
CA TYR A 150 9.70 7.87 14.62
C TYR A 150 10.57 6.91 13.80
N ILE A 151 10.39 6.85 12.48
CA ILE A 151 11.22 6.00 11.62
C ILE A 151 12.68 6.47 11.59
N ILE A 152 12.92 7.78 11.50
CA ILE A 152 14.29 8.35 11.56
C ILE A 152 14.95 8.01 12.90
N TYR A 153 14.21 8.06 14.00
CA TYR A 153 14.71 7.68 15.32
C TYR A 153 15.13 6.21 15.36
N ILE A 154 14.32 5.29 14.82
CA ILE A 154 14.68 3.87 14.73
C ILE A 154 15.91 3.65 13.86
N ALA A 155 15.96 4.29 12.69
CA ALA A 155 17.08 4.18 11.76
C ALA A 155 18.41 4.60 12.40
N ARG A 156 18.39 5.60 13.29
CA ARG A 156 19.58 6.06 14.03
C ARG A 156 19.91 5.23 15.26
N SER A 157 18.91 4.63 15.89
CA SER A 157 19.06 3.85 17.12
C SER A 157 19.61 2.45 16.84
N LYS A 158 19.16 1.83 15.74
CA LYS A 158 19.73 0.59 15.21
C LYS A 158 20.95 0.92 14.34
N ASN A 159 22.11 1.19 14.97
CA ASN A 159 23.39 1.10 14.27
C ASN A 159 23.68 -0.37 13.95
N GLU A 160 23.00 -0.92 12.95
CA GLU A 160 23.36 -2.21 12.40
C GLU A 160 24.60 -2.01 11.51
N GLU A 161 25.72 -2.55 11.94
CA GLU A 161 26.88 -2.73 11.07
C GLU A 161 26.50 -3.79 10.03
N PHE A 162 25.95 -3.35 8.90
CA PHE A 162 25.85 -4.20 7.73
C PHE A 162 27.28 -4.54 7.31
N PRO A 163 27.61 -5.83 7.08
CA PRO A 163 28.93 -6.20 6.61
C PRO A 163 29.24 -5.32 5.41
N ALA A 164 30.41 -4.65 5.43
CA ALA A 164 30.86 -3.79 4.34
C ALA A 164 30.76 -4.60 3.05
N THR A 165 29.65 -4.43 2.33
CA THR A 165 29.38 -5.23 1.15
C THR A 165 30.44 -4.80 0.16
N THR A 166 31.31 -5.75 -0.16
CA THR A 166 32.36 -5.70 -1.17
C THR A 166 31.92 -4.81 -2.34
N SER A 167 32.43 -3.58 -2.34
CA SER A 167 32.35 -2.59 -3.43
C SER A 167 31.17 -2.76 -4.40
N ARG A 168 29.92 -2.61 -3.96
CA ARG A 168 28.85 -2.38 -4.95
C ARG A 168 29.09 -1.03 -5.60
N ASN A 169 28.88 -0.91 -6.91
CA ASN A 169 28.97 0.35 -7.62
C ASN A 169 27.72 1.20 -7.27
N LEU A 170 27.90 2.36 -6.63
CA LEU A 170 26.78 3.26 -6.27
C LEU A 170 25.89 3.58 -7.48
N TRP A 171 26.51 3.79 -8.64
CA TRP A 171 25.80 4.07 -9.88
C TRP A 171 24.91 2.91 -10.32
N LEU A 172 25.35 1.67 -10.08
CA LEU A 172 24.54 0.50 -10.38
C LEU A 172 23.35 0.39 -9.43
N ASP A 173 23.51 0.74 -8.16
CA ASP A 173 22.41 0.72 -7.18
C ASP A 173 21.38 1.82 -7.48
N LEU A 174 21.84 3.03 -7.81
CA LEU A 174 20.99 4.13 -8.29
C LEU A 174 20.27 3.76 -9.58
N PHE A 175 20.98 3.15 -10.54
CA PHE A 175 20.38 2.67 -11.79
C PHE A 175 19.27 1.65 -11.52
N LYS A 176 19.54 0.64 -10.70
CA LYS A 176 18.53 -0.36 -10.31
C LYS A 176 17.34 0.27 -9.59
N PHE A 177 17.59 1.25 -8.72
CA PHE A 177 16.54 1.96 -8.01
C PHE A 177 15.62 2.72 -8.96
N PHE A 178 16.16 3.65 -9.77
CA PHE A 178 15.35 4.51 -10.63
C PHE A 178 14.72 3.75 -11.80
N ILE A 179 15.46 2.84 -12.45
CA ILE A 179 14.90 2.04 -13.54
C ILE A 179 13.91 1.01 -13.00
N GLY A 180 14.16 0.46 -11.81
CA GLY A 180 13.21 -0.41 -11.14
C GLY A 180 11.88 0.29 -10.85
N LEU A 181 11.94 1.48 -10.26
CA LEU A 181 10.77 2.32 -9.99
C LEU A 181 10.05 2.72 -11.28
N GLY A 182 10.79 3.13 -12.32
CA GLY A 182 10.22 3.39 -13.63
C GLY A 182 9.52 2.17 -14.24
N GLY A 183 10.12 0.98 -14.09
CA GLY A 183 9.53 -0.29 -14.52
C GLY A 183 8.26 -0.64 -13.78
N LEU A 184 8.19 -0.36 -12.46
CA LEU A 184 6.97 -0.52 -11.68
C LEU A 184 5.84 0.39 -12.17
N ILE A 185 6.12 1.68 -12.36
CA ILE A 185 5.12 2.68 -12.79
C ILE A 185 4.64 2.42 -14.22
N LEU A 186 5.57 2.14 -15.15
CA LEU A 186 5.21 1.83 -16.53
C LEU A 186 4.52 0.47 -16.63
N GLY A 187 4.96 -0.50 -15.84
CA GLY A 187 4.40 -1.84 -15.79
C GLY A 187 2.97 -1.84 -15.29
N SER A 188 2.66 -1.12 -14.20
CA SER A 188 1.29 -0.99 -13.69
C SER A 188 0.39 -0.33 -14.72
N ARG A 189 0.86 0.73 -15.39
CA ARG A 189 0.10 1.40 -16.45
C ARG A 189 -0.22 0.46 -17.61
N PHE A 190 0.77 -0.26 -18.15
CA PHE A 190 0.53 -1.20 -19.26
C PHE A 190 -0.37 -2.36 -18.87
N LEU A 191 -0.24 -2.86 -17.64
CA LEU A 191 -1.10 -3.89 -17.10
C LEU A 191 -2.55 -3.41 -17.04
N VAL A 192 -2.80 -2.21 -16.50
CA VAL A 192 -4.13 -1.62 -16.36
C VAL A 192 -4.75 -1.32 -17.72
N ASP A 193 -4.04 -0.60 -18.59
CA ASP A 193 -4.52 -0.24 -19.93
C ASP A 193 -4.87 -1.51 -20.74
N GLY A 194 -4.01 -2.52 -20.68
CA GLY A 194 -4.26 -3.81 -21.32
C GLY A 194 -5.47 -4.55 -20.73
N ALA A 195 -5.62 -4.56 -19.41
CA ALA A 195 -6.71 -5.23 -18.72
C ALA A 195 -8.07 -4.55 -18.96
N ILE A 196 -8.13 -3.22 -19.00
CA ILE A 196 -9.33 -2.43 -19.30
C ILE A 196 -9.85 -2.78 -20.72
N GLU A 197 -8.97 -2.75 -21.72
CA GLU A 197 -9.31 -3.07 -23.11
C GLU A 197 -9.77 -4.54 -23.27
N ILE A 198 -9.14 -5.47 -22.56
CA ILE A 198 -9.57 -6.87 -22.54
C ILE A 198 -10.97 -6.98 -21.90
N ALA A 199 -11.22 -6.30 -20.78
CA ALA A 199 -12.50 -6.32 -20.08
C ALA A 199 -13.63 -5.73 -20.93
N HIS A 200 -13.39 -4.62 -21.64
CA HIS A 200 -14.36 -4.05 -22.59
C HIS A 200 -14.72 -5.01 -23.71
N PHE A 201 -13.75 -5.76 -24.24
CA PHE A 201 -14.02 -6.76 -25.26
C PHE A 201 -14.96 -7.87 -24.76
N PHE A 202 -14.89 -8.23 -23.47
CA PHE A 202 -15.81 -9.17 -22.84
C PHE A 202 -17.13 -8.54 -22.37
N GLY A 203 -17.37 -7.26 -22.69
CA GLY A 203 -18.61 -6.55 -22.33
C GLY A 203 -18.72 -6.21 -20.84
N ILE A 204 -17.60 -6.18 -20.11
CA ILE A 204 -17.58 -5.76 -18.71
C ILE A 204 -17.80 -4.25 -18.64
N SER A 205 -18.67 -3.79 -17.73
CA SER A 205 -19.01 -2.38 -17.58
C SER A 205 -17.88 -1.55 -16.99
N ASP A 206 -17.82 -0.26 -17.34
CA ASP A 206 -16.88 0.73 -16.79
C ASP A 206 -16.90 0.73 -15.26
N THR A 207 -18.08 0.57 -14.65
CA THR A 207 -18.25 0.51 -13.20
C THR A 207 -17.49 -0.66 -12.59
N VAL A 208 -17.64 -1.87 -13.15
CA VAL A 208 -16.96 -3.05 -12.65
C VAL A 208 -15.44 -2.95 -12.89
N ILE A 209 -15.03 -2.43 -14.04
CA ILE A 209 -13.62 -2.18 -14.37
C ILE A 209 -12.99 -1.20 -13.37
N GLY A 210 -13.66 -0.09 -13.07
CA GLY A 210 -13.18 0.93 -12.12
C GLY A 210 -13.07 0.38 -10.70
N LEU A 211 -14.05 -0.40 -10.24
CA LEU A 211 -14.06 -0.98 -8.90
C LEU A 211 -13.07 -2.14 -8.71
N THR A 212 -12.60 -2.75 -9.79
CA THR A 212 -11.74 -3.95 -9.72
C THR A 212 -10.37 -3.73 -10.35
N ILE A 213 -10.30 -3.61 -11.68
CA ILE A 213 -9.07 -3.54 -12.46
C ILE A 213 -8.25 -2.30 -12.11
N VAL A 214 -8.91 -1.14 -12.01
CA VAL A 214 -8.21 0.12 -11.69
C VAL A 214 -7.67 0.10 -10.26
N ALA A 215 -8.48 -0.34 -9.29
CA ALA A 215 -8.09 -0.45 -7.88
C ALA A 215 -6.93 -1.44 -7.65
N ILE A 216 -6.96 -2.60 -8.33
CA ILE A 216 -5.84 -3.55 -8.32
C ILE A 216 -4.63 -2.96 -9.04
N GLY A 217 -4.88 -2.19 -10.10
CA GLY A 217 -3.90 -1.57 -10.95
C GLY A 217 -2.98 -0.59 -10.24
N THR A 218 -3.54 0.30 -9.43
CA THR A 218 -2.74 1.25 -8.65
C THR A 218 -1.88 0.52 -7.62
N SER A 219 -2.44 -0.52 -6.97
CA SER A 219 -1.74 -1.33 -5.96
C SER A 219 -0.82 -2.42 -6.56
N ALA A 220 -0.70 -2.49 -7.90
CA ALA A 220 0.10 -3.50 -8.57
C ALA A 220 1.62 -3.36 -8.30
N PRO A 221 2.20 -2.14 -8.21
CA PRO A 221 3.58 -1.95 -7.78
C PRO A 221 3.86 -2.53 -6.39
N GLU A 222 2.97 -2.30 -5.42
CA GLU A 222 3.04 -2.85 -4.07
C GLU A 222 3.03 -4.36 -4.10
N LEU A 223 2.10 -4.94 -4.87
CA LEU A 223 1.96 -6.38 -4.99
C LEU A 223 3.22 -7.01 -5.56
N ALA A 224 3.70 -6.48 -6.69
CA ALA A 224 4.92 -6.97 -7.34
C ALA A 224 6.14 -6.83 -6.42
N THR A 225 6.26 -5.68 -5.75
CA THR A 225 7.39 -5.37 -4.86
C THR A 225 7.41 -6.26 -3.63
N SER A 226 6.28 -6.42 -2.93
CA SER A 226 6.18 -7.29 -1.76
C SER A 226 6.38 -8.77 -2.13
N ALA A 227 5.76 -9.24 -3.22
CA ALA A 227 5.92 -10.61 -3.70
C ALA A 227 7.39 -10.92 -4.06
N VAL A 228 8.06 -10.02 -4.80
CA VAL A 228 9.47 -10.20 -5.18
C VAL A 228 10.41 -10.08 -3.98
N ALA A 229 10.14 -9.15 -3.04
CA ALA A 229 10.91 -9.04 -1.81
C ALA A 229 10.83 -10.34 -0.99
N ALA A 230 9.63 -10.90 -0.82
CA ALA A 230 9.45 -12.18 -0.14
C ALA A 230 10.09 -13.36 -0.88
N TRP A 231 9.98 -13.41 -2.21
CA TRP A 231 10.66 -14.41 -3.03
C TRP A 231 12.19 -14.38 -2.84
N LYS A 232 12.78 -13.18 -2.75
CA LYS A 232 14.21 -12.99 -2.47
C LYS A 232 14.60 -13.25 -1.01
N GLY A 233 13.63 -13.47 -0.13
CA GLY A 233 13.85 -13.68 1.30
C GLY A 233 13.96 -12.42 2.14
N ASN A 234 13.68 -11.25 1.56
CA ASN A 234 13.67 -9.96 2.25
C ASN A 234 12.26 -9.73 2.85
N SER A 235 11.83 -10.61 3.74
CA SER A 235 10.48 -10.55 4.35
C SER A 235 10.23 -9.24 5.11
N ASP A 236 11.26 -8.64 5.71
CA ASP A 236 11.13 -7.36 6.42
C ASP A 236 10.79 -6.21 5.47
N ILE A 237 11.37 -6.20 4.26
CA ILE A 237 10.99 -5.25 3.21
C ILE A 237 9.56 -5.51 2.76
N ALA A 238 9.16 -6.78 2.57
CA ALA A 238 7.83 -7.13 2.09
C ALA A 238 6.71 -6.72 3.06
N VAL A 239 6.89 -7.01 4.36
CA VAL A 239 5.97 -6.61 5.44
C VAL A 239 6.01 -5.10 5.65
N GLY A 240 7.21 -4.51 5.68
CA GLY A 240 7.38 -3.06 5.81
C GLY A 240 6.72 -2.30 4.69
N ASN A 241 6.76 -2.80 3.44
CA ASN A 241 6.10 -2.19 2.30
C ASN A 241 4.58 -2.12 2.51
N VAL A 242 3.93 -3.23 2.87
CA VAL A 242 2.47 -3.28 3.09
C VAL A 242 2.05 -2.35 4.23
N ILE A 243 2.73 -2.44 5.38
CA ILE A 243 2.40 -1.62 6.56
C ILE A 243 2.65 -0.14 6.26
N GLY A 244 3.82 0.17 5.67
CA GLY A 244 4.20 1.52 5.28
C GLY A 244 3.19 2.12 4.33
N SER A 245 2.86 1.43 3.23
CA SER A 245 1.88 1.89 2.24
C SER A 245 0.53 2.21 2.87
N ASN A 246 0.04 1.42 3.83
CA ASN A 246 -1.20 1.73 4.53
C ASN A 246 -1.14 3.02 5.36
N ILE A 247 0.00 3.25 6.03
CA ILE A 247 0.26 4.46 6.80
C ILE A 247 0.38 5.67 5.87
N PHE A 248 1.10 5.55 4.74
CA PHE A 248 1.22 6.62 3.74
C PHE A 248 -0.13 6.95 3.12
N ASN A 249 -0.90 5.94 2.72
CA ASN A 249 -2.22 6.09 2.12
C ASN A 249 -3.13 6.96 2.99
N VAL A 250 -3.18 6.71 4.31
CA VAL A 250 -4.04 7.48 5.21
C VAL A 250 -3.40 8.80 5.63
N PHE A 251 -2.17 8.82 6.12
CA PHE A 251 -1.65 10.06 6.72
C PHE A 251 -1.09 11.04 5.68
N LEU A 252 -0.44 10.55 4.63
CA LEU A 252 0.12 11.40 3.58
C LEU A 252 -0.87 11.64 2.46
N ILE A 253 -1.36 10.58 1.81
CA ILE A 253 -2.15 10.72 0.58
C ILE A 253 -3.52 11.32 0.89
N LEU A 254 -4.27 10.74 1.82
CA LEU A 254 -5.58 11.28 2.22
C LEU A 254 -5.44 12.68 2.83
N GLY A 255 -4.44 12.86 3.70
CA GLY A 255 -4.14 14.15 4.34
C GLY A 255 -3.89 15.26 3.33
N LEU A 256 -2.99 15.03 2.36
CA LEU A 256 -2.68 16.01 1.31
C LEU A 256 -3.88 16.25 0.39
N THR A 257 -4.60 15.18 0.02
CA THR A 257 -5.79 15.28 -0.83
C THR A 257 -6.87 16.14 -0.16
N ALA A 258 -7.13 15.92 1.14
CA ALA A 258 -8.10 16.69 1.92
C ALA A 258 -7.72 18.17 2.09
N VAL A 259 -6.41 18.47 2.21
CA VAL A 259 -5.92 19.86 2.25
C VAL A 259 -6.17 20.58 0.92
N ILE A 260 -5.93 19.90 -0.21
CA ILE A 260 -6.19 20.45 -1.54
C ILE A 260 -7.70 20.69 -1.72
N GLN A 261 -8.49 19.64 -1.50
CA GLN A 261 -9.93 19.65 -1.71
C GLN A 261 -10.63 18.87 -0.57
N PRO A 262 -11.56 19.48 0.17
CA PRO A 262 -12.38 18.76 1.15
C PRO A 262 -13.06 17.55 0.53
N LEU A 263 -13.10 16.44 1.26
CA LEU A 263 -13.51 15.14 0.71
C LEU A 263 -14.87 14.74 1.28
N PRO A 264 -15.95 14.81 0.48
CA PRO A 264 -17.22 14.27 0.90
C PRO A 264 -17.09 12.76 1.11
N ALA A 265 -17.44 12.30 2.31
CA ALA A 265 -17.50 10.89 2.63
C ALA A 265 -18.92 10.39 2.34
N ASP A 266 -19.06 9.56 1.31
CA ASP A 266 -20.32 8.88 1.00
C ASP A 266 -20.70 7.94 2.16
N PRO A 267 -21.95 7.97 2.67
CA PRO A 267 -22.42 6.99 3.66
C PRO A 267 -22.14 5.52 3.30
N ALA A 268 -22.05 5.18 2.01
CA ALA A 268 -21.68 3.86 1.54
C ALA A 268 -20.26 3.42 1.99
N LEU A 269 -19.35 4.37 2.23
CA LEU A 269 -17.98 4.11 2.67
C LEU A 269 -17.89 3.73 4.15
N LEU A 270 -18.94 3.94 4.95
CA LEU A 270 -18.94 3.59 6.37
C LEU A 270 -18.65 2.09 6.57
N ARG A 271 -19.20 1.24 5.70
CA ARG A 271 -18.88 -0.20 5.69
C ARG A 271 -17.39 -0.43 5.45
N ASP A 272 -16.81 0.24 4.47
CA ASP A 272 -15.41 0.04 4.09
C ASP A 272 -14.45 0.54 5.18
N PHE A 273 -14.82 1.58 5.93
CA PHE A 273 -14.08 2.01 7.12
C PHE A 273 -14.03 0.92 8.20
N TRP A 274 -15.17 0.30 8.51
CA TRP A 274 -15.24 -0.80 9.47
C TRP A 274 -14.49 -2.04 8.98
N VAL A 275 -14.58 -2.38 7.70
CA VAL A 275 -13.79 -3.47 7.11
C VAL A 275 -12.30 -3.15 7.25
N ASN A 276 -11.86 -1.94 6.90
CA ASN A 276 -10.45 -1.53 7.02
C ASN A 276 -9.92 -1.63 8.47
N ILE A 277 -10.71 -1.21 9.47
CA ILE A 277 -10.38 -1.41 10.89
C ILE A 277 -10.31 -2.91 11.21
N GLY A 278 -11.32 -3.68 10.79
CA GLY A 278 -11.42 -5.11 11.06
C GLY A 278 -10.24 -5.90 10.50
N VAL A 279 -9.82 -5.62 9.26
CA VAL A 279 -8.68 -6.31 8.63
C VAL A 279 -7.34 -5.85 9.25
N SER A 280 -7.23 -4.59 9.67
CA SER A 280 -6.06 -4.10 10.40
C SER A 280 -5.94 -4.73 11.78
N MET A 281 -7.06 -4.92 12.47
CA MET A 281 -7.13 -5.66 13.74
C MET A 281 -6.83 -7.14 13.55
N LEU A 282 -7.34 -7.75 12.48
CA LEU A 282 -7.03 -9.13 12.13
C LEU A 282 -5.53 -9.31 11.90
N LEU A 283 -4.89 -8.40 11.16
CA LEU A 283 -3.44 -8.37 10.99
C LEU A 283 -2.72 -8.25 12.34
N LEU A 284 -3.17 -7.36 13.23
CA LEU A 284 -2.59 -7.23 14.56
C LEU A 284 -2.70 -8.54 15.35
N ILE A 285 -3.88 -9.15 15.38
CA ILE A 285 -4.16 -10.39 16.11
C ILE A 285 -3.35 -11.56 15.54
N SER A 286 -3.19 -11.67 14.21
CA SER A 286 -2.41 -12.75 13.59
C SER A 286 -0.96 -12.76 14.08
N THR A 287 -0.40 -11.59 14.40
CA THR A 287 0.96 -11.51 14.96
C THR A 287 1.11 -12.12 16.36
N PHE A 288 0.02 -12.37 17.10
CA PHE A 288 0.01 -12.89 18.47
C PHE A 288 -0.36 -14.38 18.60
N THR A 289 -1.22 -14.91 17.72
CA THR A 289 -2.02 -16.12 18.05
C THR A 289 -1.38 -17.47 17.70
N PHE A 290 -0.53 -17.57 16.66
CA PHE A 290 -0.16 -18.90 16.12
C PHE A 290 1.34 -19.23 16.19
N LYS A 291 2.20 -18.36 15.64
CA LYS A 291 3.66 -18.45 15.79
C LYS A 291 4.12 -17.05 16.12
N ARG A 292 4.58 -16.84 17.36
CA ARG A 292 5.00 -15.52 17.88
C ARG A 292 5.72 -14.74 16.78
N MET A 293 5.13 -13.63 16.32
CA MET A 293 5.74 -12.72 15.34
C MET A 293 5.91 -13.27 13.91
N MET A 294 5.00 -14.10 13.39
CA MET A 294 5.06 -14.58 12.01
C MET A 294 3.68 -14.64 11.38
N ILE A 295 3.59 -14.26 10.11
CA ILE A 295 2.43 -14.48 9.24
C ILE A 295 2.73 -15.70 8.38
N ASP A 296 2.02 -16.79 8.60
CA ASP A 296 2.23 -18.05 7.88
C ASP A 296 1.31 -18.24 6.66
N ARG A 297 1.47 -19.37 5.96
CA ARG A 297 0.70 -19.66 4.74
C ARG A 297 -0.79 -19.86 5.02
N ILE A 298 -1.16 -20.34 6.20
CA ILE A 298 -2.57 -20.55 6.54
C ILE A 298 -3.22 -19.18 6.76
N GLU A 299 -2.58 -18.32 7.54
CA GLU A 299 -3.03 -16.93 7.74
C GLU A 299 -3.08 -16.17 6.42
N GLY A 300 -2.09 -16.36 5.55
CA GLY A 300 -2.10 -15.77 4.21
C GLY A 300 -3.27 -16.25 3.35
N GLY A 301 -3.60 -17.54 3.39
CA GLY A 301 -4.78 -18.10 2.73
C GLY A 301 -6.09 -17.56 3.29
N LEU A 302 -6.18 -17.36 4.61
CA LEU A 302 -7.35 -16.74 5.27
C LEU A 302 -7.52 -15.28 4.87
N PHE A 303 -6.44 -14.52 4.77
CA PHE A 303 -6.47 -13.13 4.31
C PHE A 303 -7.01 -13.03 2.87
N ILE A 304 -6.53 -13.88 1.96
CA ILE A 304 -7.04 -13.94 0.59
C ILE A 304 -8.52 -14.33 0.57
N LEU A 305 -8.93 -15.33 1.38
CA LEU A 305 -10.34 -15.73 1.48
C LEU A 305 -11.21 -14.55 1.90
N PHE A 306 -10.80 -13.78 2.92
CA PHE A 306 -11.55 -12.58 3.33
C PHE A 306 -11.56 -11.49 2.25
N TYR A 307 -10.49 -11.36 1.45
CA TYR A 307 -10.50 -10.45 0.31
C TYR A 307 -11.55 -10.86 -0.72
N LEU A 308 -11.61 -12.15 -1.05
CA LEU A 308 -12.60 -12.68 -2.01
C LEU A 308 -14.03 -12.50 -1.50
N VAL A 309 -14.27 -12.72 -0.20
CA VAL A 309 -15.57 -12.45 0.44
C VAL A 309 -15.91 -10.97 0.38
N TYR A 310 -14.97 -10.08 0.70
CA TYR A 310 -15.16 -8.63 0.62
C TYR A 310 -15.54 -8.18 -0.80
N ILE A 311 -14.80 -8.64 -1.82
CA ILE A 311 -15.11 -8.35 -3.22
C ILE A 311 -16.47 -8.93 -3.64
N ALA A 312 -16.82 -10.14 -3.20
CA ALA A 312 -18.13 -10.73 -3.50
C ALA A 312 -19.28 -9.88 -2.90
N ILE A 313 -19.14 -9.39 -1.68
CA ILE A 313 -20.13 -8.50 -1.03
C ILE A 313 -20.23 -7.13 -1.72
N LEU A 314 -19.15 -6.67 -2.37
CA LEU A 314 -19.18 -5.43 -3.15
C LEU A 314 -19.87 -5.59 -4.50
N LEU A 315 -19.77 -6.77 -5.12
CA LEU A 315 -20.28 -7.02 -6.47
C LEU A 315 -21.72 -7.54 -6.50
N PHE A 316 -22.20 -8.19 -5.44
CA PHE A 316 -23.50 -8.85 -5.35
C PHE A 316 -24.32 -8.34 -4.18
#